data_AF-A0A357J2Z3-F1
#
_entry.id   AF-A0A357J2Z3-F1
#
_cell.length_a   1.000
_cell.length_b   1.000
_cell.length_c   1.000
_cell.angle_alpha   90.00
_cell.angle_beta   90.00
_cell.angle_gamma   90.00
#
_symmetry.space_group_name_H-M   'P 1'
#
loop_
_entity.id
_entity.type
_entity.pdbx_description
1 polymer ?
#
loop_
_entity_poly.entity_id
_entity_poly.type
_entity_poly.pdbx_seq_one_letter_code
_entity_poly.pdbx_strand_id
1 'polypeptide(L)'
;MFVTSSNATLTGGISALDSQCSSDSNKPSGGGTYKAMVADGTNRIACTTANCSGGTGEHTDWVLKPSKTYQRSDGTTIGTTTANGVFSFPLTAAISTTVVGTNSTVTGLNNDWTSSANDCSNFSSAGANTSNGLHDSTSNNLLTVGSSGCGNTMKIICVEQ
;
A
#
# COMPACT_ATOMS: atom_id res chain seq x y z
N MET A 1 9.17 -6.13 1.35
CA MET A 1 8.14 -5.39 0.59
C MET A 1 8.79 -4.66 -0.58
N PHE A 2 8.06 -4.41 -1.66
CA PHE A 2 8.60 -3.81 -2.89
C PHE A 2 7.55 -2.95 -3.61
N VAL A 3 7.96 -2.22 -4.64
CA VAL A 3 7.07 -1.46 -5.54
C VAL A 3 7.04 -2.13 -6.89
N THR A 4 5.85 -2.30 -7.47
CA THR A 4 5.70 -2.96 -8.78
C THR A 4 6.48 -2.26 -9.88
N SER A 5 7.04 -3.06 -10.78
CA SER A 5 7.57 -2.59 -12.07
C SER A 5 6.45 -2.09 -12.97
N SER A 6 5.32 -2.80 -12.97
CA SER A 6 4.13 -2.50 -13.78
C SER A 6 3.25 -1.43 -13.13
N ASN A 7 2.42 -0.77 -13.95
CA ASN A 7 1.42 0.16 -13.46
C ASN A 7 0.23 -0.60 -12.83
N ALA A 8 -0.38 0.00 -11.82
CA ALA A 8 -1.59 -0.53 -11.18
C ALA A 8 -2.73 -0.62 -12.20
N THR A 9 -3.47 -1.73 -12.19
CA THR A 9 -4.68 -1.95 -12.99
C THR A 9 -5.90 -1.92 -12.07
N LEU A 10 -6.65 -0.82 -12.10
CA LEU A 10 -7.74 -0.51 -11.16
C LEU A 10 -9.13 -0.88 -11.70
N THR A 11 -9.23 -2.02 -12.39
CA THR A 11 -10.47 -2.52 -13.00
C THR A 11 -10.90 -3.90 -12.52
N GLY A 12 -10.12 -4.52 -11.64
CA GLY A 12 -10.36 -5.89 -11.16
C GLY A 12 -10.47 -6.02 -9.64
N GLY A 13 -10.53 -4.90 -8.92
CA GLY A 13 -10.59 -4.86 -7.47
C GLY A 13 -9.29 -5.27 -6.79
N ILE A 14 -9.36 -5.45 -5.48
CA ILE A 14 -8.22 -5.81 -4.64
C ILE A 14 -7.53 -7.10 -5.09
N SER A 15 -8.31 -8.12 -5.50
CA SER A 15 -7.75 -9.40 -5.93
C SER A 15 -6.88 -9.28 -7.19
N ALA A 16 -7.22 -8.37 -8.11
CA ALA A 16 -6.38 -8.08 -9.26
C ALA A 16 -5.07 -7.39 -8.84
N LEU A 17 -5.11 -6.46 -7.88
CA LEU A 17 -3.91 -5.82 -7.35
C LEU A 17 -2.99 -6.81 -6.62
N ASP A 18 -3.57 -7.73 -5.84
CA ASP A 18 -2.82 -8.82 -5.20
C ASP A 18 -2.19 -9.77 -6.23
N SER A 19 -2.91 -10.06 -7.32
CA SER A 19 -2.41 -10.86 -8.43
C SER A 19 -1.26 -10.17 -9.18
N GLN A 20 -1.35 -8.85 -9.37
CA GLN A 20 -0.24 -8.05 -9.89
C GLN A 20 0.97 -8.12 -8.98
N CYS A 21 0.80 -7.94 -7.66
CA CYS A 21 1.90 -8.12 -6.70
C CYS A 21 2.53 -9.51 -6.76
N SER A 22 1.72 -10.56 -6.94
CA SER A 22 2.20 -11.94 -6.96
C SER A 22 2.96 -12.31 -8.23
N SER A 23 2.74 -11.57 -9.33
CA SER A 23 3.34 -11.84 -10.65
C SER A 23 4.34 -10.77 -11.12
N ASP A 24 4.48 -9.66 -10.39
CA ASP A 24 5.35 -8.56 -10.79
C ASP A 24 6.84 -8.96 -10.80
N SER A 25 7.58 -8.45 -11.79
CA SER A 25 9.00 -8.76 -11.98
C SER A 25 9.92 -8.26 -10.84
N ASN A 26 9.48 -7.26 -10.06
CA ASN A 26 10.22 -6.77 -8.88
C ASN A 26 9.98 -7.63 -7.62
N LYS A 27 9.11 -8.65 -7.70
CA LYS A 27 8.84 -9.55 -6.57
C LYS A 27 10.12 -10.25 -6.13
N PRO A 28 10.50 -10.18 -4.83
CA PRO A 28 11.66 -10.88 -4.33
C PRO A 28 11.62 -12.39 -4.60
N SER A 29 12.77 -12.96 -4.95
CA SER A 29 12.96 -14.40 -5.05
C SER A 29 12.72 -15.09 -3.70
N GLY A 30 12.22 -16.32 -3.69
CA GLY A 30 11.98 -17.08 -2.44
C GLY A 30 10.55 -17.59 -2.24
N GLY A 31 9.67 -17.42 -3.24
CA GLY A 31 8.35 -18.06 -3.24
C GLY A 31 7.29 -17.44 -2.32
N GLY A 32 7.63 -16.38 -1.56
CA GLY A 32 6.66 -15.70 -0.69
C GLY A 32 5.44 -15.17 -1.46
N THR A 33 4.28 -15.14 -0.80
CA THR A 33 3.04 -14.55 -1.32
C THR A 33 3.00 -13.06 -1.00
N TYR A 34 2.55 -12.24 -1.94
CA TYR A 34 2.52 -10.79 -1.78
C TYR A 34 1.13 -10.24 -2.10
N LYS A 35 0.67 -9.32 -1.25
CA LYS A 35 -0.58 -8.58 -1.43
C LYS A 35 -0.33 -7.08 -1.54
N ALA A 36 -1.25 -6.38 -2.18
CA ALA A 36 -1.22 -4.94 -2.35
C ALA A 36 -1.56 -4.21 -1.04
N MET A 37 -0.73 -3.25 -0.65
CA MET A 37 -0.97 -2.34 0.48
C MET A 37 -1.92 -1.23 0.07
N VAL A 38 -3.19 -1.58 0.01
CA VAL A 38 -4.30 -0.67 -0.31
C VAL A 38 -5.46 -0.88 0.66
N ALA A 39 -6.37 0.08 0.77
CA ALA A 39 -7.62 -0.05 1.53
C ALA A 39 -8.79 0.58 0.77
N ASP A 40 -9.97 -0.04 0.84
CA ASP A 40 -11.21 0.42 0.21
C ASP A 40 -12.36 0.61 1.21
N GLY A 41 -12.08 0.50 2.51
CA GLY A 41 -13.09 0.64 3.56
C GLY A 41 -14.14 -0.48 3.60
N THR A 42 -14.06 -1.50 2.73
CA THR A 42 -15.08 -2.55 2.60
C THR A 42 -14.47 -3.95 2.63
N ASN A 43 -13.56 -4.24 1.70
CA ASN A 43 -12.92 -5.55 1.53
C ASN A 43 -11.55 -5.60 2.21
N ARG A 44 -10.83 -4.47 2.26
CA ARG A 44 -9.57 -4.32 2.98
C ARG A 44 -9.55 -3.03 3.77
N ILE A 45 -9.37 -3.16 5.08
CA ILE A 45 -9.37 -2.07 6.04
C ILE A 45 -8.11 -2.17 6.88
N ALA A 46 -7.28 -1.12 6.85
CA ALA A 46 -6.18 -0.96 7.79
C ALA A 46 -6.74 -0.55 9.16
N CYS A 47 -7.29 0.66 9.28
CA CYS A 47 -7.86 1.15 10.51
C CYS A 47 -9.28 1.72 10.30
N THR A 48 -10.14 1.56 11.30
CA THR A 48 -11.43 2.26 11.42
C THR A 48 -11.31 3.52 12.27
N THR A 49 -10.24 3.64 13.07
CA THR A 49 -9.85 4.83 13.82
C THR A 49 -8.44 5.28 13.47
N ALA A 50 -8.09 6.54 13.71
CA ALA A 50 -6.77 7.08 13.39
C ALA A 50 -5.65 6.23 14.01
N ASN A 51 -4.70 5.78 13.17
CA ASN A 51 -3.56 4.94 13.55
C ASN A 51 -3.94 3.65 14.30
N CYS A 52 -5.14 3.12 14.04
CA CYS A 52 -5.66 1.89 14.66
C CYS A 52 -5.67 2.00 16.19
N SER A 53 -6.16 3.11 16.73
CA SER A 53 -6.18 3.38 18.18
C SER A 53 -7.05 2.40 19.00
N GLY A 54 -8.02 1.75 18.37
CA GLY A 54 -8.80 0.62 18.88
C GLY A 54 -8.12 -0.74 18.73
N GLY A 55 -6.92 -0.78 18.15
CA GLY A 55 -6.05 -1.96 18.07
C GLY A 55 -6.24 -2.81 16.81
N THR A 56 -5.60 -3.98 16.79
CA THR A 56 -5.56 -4.87 15.62
C THR A 56 -6.92 -5.47 15.23
N GLY A 57 -7.93 -5.35 16.10
CA GLY A 57 -9.30 -5.78 15.81
C GLY A 57 -10.00 -4.94 14.75
N GLU A 58 -9.43 -3.78 14.39
CA GLU A 58 -9.94 -2.93 13.31
C GLU A 58 -9.62 -3.48 11.91
N HIS A 59 -8.63 -4.36 11.80
CA HIS A 59 -8.15 -4.86 10.52
C HIS A 59 -9.17 -5.76 9.83
N THR A 60 -9.39 -5.54 8.54
CA THR A 60 -10.06 -6.50 7.64
C THR A 60 -9.13 -6.79 6.46
N ASP A 61 -8.71 -8.04 6.29
CA ASP A 61 -7.73 -8.48 5.29
C ASP A 61 -6.48 -7.57 5.14
N TRP A 62 -6.02 -6.99 6.26
CA TRP A 62 -4.90 -6.05 6.26
C TRP A 62 -3.55 -6.75 6.07
N VAL A 63 -2.66 -6.12 5.31
CA VAL A 63 -1.43 -6.76 4.81
C VAL A 63 -0.19 -6.55 5.68
N LEU A 64 -0.19 -5.55 6.57
CA LEU A 64 0.91 -5.32 7.50
C LEU A 64 0.65 -6.04 8.83
N LYS A 65 1.65 -6.80 9.29
CA LYS A 65 1.59 -7.54 10.55
C LYS A 65 2.01 -6.65 11.72
N PRO A 66 1.44 -6.83 12.93
CA PRO A 66 1.90 -6.17 14.15
C PRO A 66 3.37 -6.46 14.48
N SER A 67 4.09 -5.46 14.98
CA SER A 67 5.45 -5.58 15.51
C SER A 67 6.44 -6.27 14.55
N LYS A 68 6.26 -6.05 13.24
CA LYS A 68 7.02 -6.71 12.18
C LYS A 68 7.94 -5.71 11.49
N THR A 69 9.22 -6.06 11.41
CA THR A 69 10.19 -5.34 10.59
C THR A 69 10.01 -5.70 9.12
N TYR A 70 9.83 -4.68 8.28
CA TYR A 70 9.76 -4.80 6.83
C TYR A 70 11.02 -4.24 6.19
N GLN A 71 11.54 -4.98 5.22
CA GLN A 71 12.77 -4.65 4.49
C GLN A 71 12.50 -4.64 2.98
N ARG A 72 13.34 -3.92 2.24
CA ARG A 72 13.46 -4.03 0.79
C ARG A 72 14.16 -5.34 0.39
N SER A 73 14.18 -5.65 -0.89
CA SER A 73 14.93 -6.79 -1.44
C SER A 73 16.45 -6.66 -1.26
N ASP A 74 16.97 -5.44 -1.18
CA ASP A 74 18.39 -5.15 -0.92
C ASP A 74 18.80 -5.27 0.56
N GLY A 75 17.86 -5.65 1.45
CA GLY A 75 18.08 -5.77 2.89
C GLY A 75 17.94 -4.46 3.67
N THR A 76 17.65 -3.34 3.02
CA THR A 76 17.42 -2.06 3.71
C THR A 76 16.14 -2.13 4.54
N THR A 77 16.24 -1.85 5.84
CA THR A 77 15.09 -1.71 6.74
C THR A 77 14.29 -0.47 6.40
N ILE A 78 13.00 -0.68 6.09
CA ILE A 78 12.03 0.40 5.85
C ILE A 78 11.48 0.89 7.19
N GLY A 79 11.12 -0.05 8.06
CA GLY A 79 10.66 0.25 9.41
C GLY A 79 10.11 -0.98 10.10
N THR A 80 9.73 -0.80 11.36
CA THR A 80 8.99 -1.79 12.15
C THR A 80 7.61 -1.24 12.42
N THR A 81 6.56 -2.02 12.13
CA THR A 81 5.19 -1.64 12.45
C THR A 81 4.97 -1.59 13.96
N THR A 82 3.98 -0.81 14.38
CA THR A 82 3.53 -0.77 15.77
C THR A 82 2.87 -2.09 16.18
N ALA A 83 2.53 -2.20 17.46
CA ALA A 83 1.69 -3.29 17.95
C ALA A 83 0.29 -3.33 17.29
N ASN A 84 -0.12 -2.25 16.61
CA ASN A 84 -1.39 -2.15 15.89
C ASN A 84 -1.25 -2.41 14.38
N GLY A 85 -0.13 -2.97 13.91
CA GLY A 85 -0.03 -3.43 12.52
C GLY A 85 0.09 -2.33 11.46
N VAL A 86 0.55 -1.14 11.82
CA VAL A 86 0.80 -0.02 10.89
C VAL A 86 2.16 0.64 11.18
N PHE A 87 2.76 1.37 10.23
CA PHE A 87 4.00 2.11 10.53
C PHE A 87 3.72 3.41 11.29
N SER A 88 4.64 3.79 12.16
CA SER A 88 4.81 5.17 12.60
C SER A 88 5.73 5.91 11.62
N PHE A 89 5.52 7.21 11.47
CA PHE A 89 6.35 8.06 10.62
C PHE A 89 7.28 8.94 11.48
N PRO A 90 8.50 9.25 10.99
CA PRO A 90 9.04 8.86 9.70
C PRO A 90 9.48 7.39 9.65
N LEU A 91 9.45 6.80 8.46
CA LEU A 91 10.10 5.52 8.16
C LEU A 91 11.63 5.66 8.27
N THR A 92 12.31 4.54 8.54
CA THR A 92 13.78 4.46 8.53
C THR A 92 14.33 4.66 7.11
N ALA A 93 13.64 4.12 6.11
CA ALA A 93 13.94 4.31 4.70
C ALA A 93 12.66 4.27 3.86
N ALA A 94 12.69 4.91 2.69
CA ALA A 94 11.58 4.81 1.73
C ALA A 94 11.39 3.35 1.26
N ILE A 95 10.28 3.01 0.61
CA ILE A 95 10.08 1.65 0.11
C ILE A 95 10.91 1.40 -1.14
N SER A 96 11.00 2.39 -2.03
CA SER A 96 11.90 2.38 -3.18
C SER A 96 12.34 3.80 -3.52
N THR A 97 13.61 3.96 -3.89
CA THR A 97 14.18 5.25 -4.33
C THR A 97 14.20 5.40 -5.84
N THR A 98 13.94 4.33 -6.60
CA THR A 98 13.97 4.36 -8.06
C THR A 98 12.99 3.36 -8.64
N VAL A 99 11.93 3.86 -9.26
CA VAL A 99 10.98 3.07 -10.05
C VAL A 99 10.73 3.82 -11.35
N VAL A 100 10.72 3.12 -12.48
CA VAL A 100 10.50 3.73 -13.79
C VAL A 100 9.02 4.15 -13.95
N GLY A 101 8.82 5.38 -14.39
CA GLY A 101 7.52 5.92 -14.83
C GLY A 101 6.89 6.94 -13.87
N THR A 102 6.67 6.58 -12.62
CA THR A 102 6.03 7.45 -11.62
C THR A 102 6.49 7.05 -10.22
N ASN A 103 6.51 8.01 -9.30
CA ASN A 103 6.66 7.75 -7.86
C ASN A 103 5.33 7.56 -7.12
N SER A 104 4.21 7.87 -7.79
CA SER A 104 2.87 7.76 -7.22
C SER A 104 2.46 6.30 -7.05
N THR A 105 1.83 5.98 -5.91
CA THR A 105 1.28 4.66 -5.61
C THR A 105 -0.19 4.74 -5.25
N VAL A 106 -0.99 3.80 -5.73
CA VAL A 106 -2.37 3.63 -5.25
C VAL A 106 -2.34 3.19 -3.79
N THR A 107 -3.19 3.80 -2.95
CA THR A 107 -3.31 3.43 -1.54
C THR A 107 -4.77 3.31 -1.09
N GLY A 108 -5.64 4.23 -1.50
CA GLY A 108 -6.99 4.33 -0.92
C GLY A 108 -7.00 4.66 0.58
N LEU A 109 -5.89 5.21 1.12
CA LEU A 109 -5.74 5.53 2.54
C LEU A 109 -5.76 7.04 2.77
N ASN A 110 -6.21 7.45 3.96
CA ASN A 110 -5.93 8.77 4.51
C ASN A 110 -4.55 8.78 5.19
N ASN A 111 -4.09 9.94 5.65
CA ASN A 111 -2.75 10.11 6.23
C ASN A 111 -2.56 9.53 7.64
N ASP A 112 -3.58 8.84 8.17
CA ASP A 112 -3.66 8.23 9.49
C ASP A 112 -4.06 6.75 9.42
N TRP A 113 -3.87 6.10 8.27
CA TRP A 113 -4.22 4.70 8.00
C TRP A 113 -5.73 4.38 7.98
N THR A 114 -6.62 5.36 8.12
CA THR A 114 -8.04 5.14 7.85
C THR A 114 -8.31 5.05 6.35
N SER A 115 -9.42 4.42 5.96
CA SER A 115 -9.79 4.28 4.54
C SER A 115 -10.28 5.62 3.96
N SER A 116 -9.83 5.96 2.77
CA SER A 116 -10.34 7.11 2.01
C SER A 116 -11.64 6.75 1.30
N ALA A 117 -12.52 7.73 1.09
CA ALA A 117 -13.66 7.56 0.18
C ALA A 117 -13.24 7.54 -1.31
N ASN A 118 -11.99 7.88 -1.61
CA ASN A 118 -11.41 7.77 -2.95
C ASN A 118 -10.65 6.44 -3.06
N ASP A 119 -11.30 5.43 -3.63
CA ASP A 119 -10.77 4.07 -3.72
C ASP A 119 -10.99 3.43 -5.11
N CYS A 120 -11.30 4.21 -6.14
CA CYS A 120 -11.66 3.68 -7.47
C CYS A 120 -12.86 2.73 -7.48
N SER A 121 -13.87 2.94 -6.63
CA SER A 121 -14.99 2.03 -6.45
C SER A 121 -14.49 0.64 -6.06
N ASN A 122 -13.78 0.55 -4.93
CA ASN A 122 -13.11 -0.66 -4.48
C ASN A 122 -12.10 -1.21 -5.49
N PHE A 123 -11.33 -0.32 -6.13
CA PHE A 123 -10.31 -0.62 -7.14
C PHE A 123 -10.84 -1.34 -8.39
N SER A 124 -12.12 -1.16 -8.69
CA SER A 124 -12.81 -1.82 -9.82
C SER A 124 -13.17 -0.88 -10.97
N SER A 125 -12.94 0.43 -10.84
CA SER A 125 -13.25 1.42 -11.87
C SER A 125 -12.11 2.42 -12.13
N ALA A 126 -11.70 2.55 -13.39
CA ALA A 126 -10.77 3.58 -13.84
C ALA A 126 -11.42 4.98 -13.99
N GLY A 127 -12.74 5.09 -13.88
CA GLY A 127 -13.51 6.33 -14.07
C GLY A 127 -13.77 7.14 -12.79
N ALA A 128 -13.11 6.79 -11.69
CA ALA A 128 -13.25 7.45 -10.39
C ALA A 128 -11.90 8.05 -9.93
N ASN A 129 -11.79 8.40 -8.65
CA ASN A 129 -10.55 8.84 -8.02
C ASN A 129 -10.07 7.84 -6.97
N THR A 130 -8.77 7.82 -6.72
CA THR A 130 -8.17 7.15 -5.56
C THR A 130 -7.25 8.08 -4.79
N SER A 131 -7.20 7.90 -3.47
CA SER A 131 -6.11 8.43 -2.67
C SER A 131 -4.80 7.73 -3.08
N ASN A 132 -3.77 8.54 -3.31
CA ASN A 132 -2.48 8.05 -3.79
C ASN A 132 -1.35 8.64 -2.94
N GLY A 133 -0.35 7.81 -2.65
CA GLY A 133 0.85 8.17 -1.90
C GLY A 133 2.11 8.17 -2.77
N LEU A 134 3.27 8.25 -2.12
CA LEU A 134 4.59 8.28 -2.76
C LEU A 134 5.51 7.21 -2.17
N HIS A 135 5.99 6.26 -2.99
CA HIS A 135 6.82 5.15 -2.48
C HIS A 135 8.24 5.55 -2.08
N ASP A 136 8.69 6.73 -2.52
CA ASP A 136 9.99 7.34 -2.25
C ASP A 136 9.96 8.26 -1.02
N SER A 137 8.80 8.41 -0.38
CA SER A 137 8.64 9.18 0.85
C SER A 137 8.90 8.34 2.11
N THR A 138 9.50 8.97 3.13
CA THR A 138 9.60 8.45 4.50
C THR A 138 8.57 9.08 5.44
N SER A 139 7.83 10.10 5.03
CA SER A 139 6.74 10.70 5.82
C SER A 139 5.41 10.01 5.55
N ASN A 140 4.34 10.49 6.18
CA ASN A 140 2.97 10.06 5.91
C ASN A 140 2.49 10.33 4.46
N ASN A 141 3.26 11.05 3.65
CA ASN A 141 3.05 11.12 2.18
C ASN A 141 3.15 9.75 1.51
N LEU A 142 3.72 8.74 2.19
CA LEU A 142 3.61 7.35 1.76
C LEU A 142 2.16 6.90 1.59
N LEU A 143 1.26 7.39 2.44
CA LEU A 143 -0.15 7.02 2.45
C LEU A 143 -0.96 7.86 1.47
N THR A 144 -0.78 9.18 1.51
CA THR A 144 -1.53 10.08 0.63
C THR A 144 -0.82 11.41 0.45
N VAL A 145 -0.91 11.94 -0.77
CA VAL A 145 -0.61 13.34 -1.12
C VAL A 145 -1.84 14.04 -1.72
N GLY A 146 -3.02 13.46 -1.52
CA GLY A 146 -4.28 13.87 -2.13
C GLY A 146 -4.92 12.72 -2.91
N SER A 147 -5.72 13.08 -3.91
CA SER A 147 -6.39 12.11 -4.78
C SER A 147 -6.05 12.34 -6.25
N SER A 148 -6.01 11.26 -7.01
CA SER A 148 -5.75 11.24 -8.44
C SER A 148 -6.81 10.41 -9.16
N GLY A 149 -7.07 10.73 -10.42
CA GLY A 149 -7.94 9.91 -11.27
C GLY A 149 -7.38 8.49 -11.42
N CYS A 150 -8.24 7.48 -11.36
CA CYS A 150 -7.85 6.07 -11.42
C CYS A 150 -7.23 5.65 -12.75
N GLY A 151 -7.45 6.42 -13.82
CA GLY A 151 -6.76 6.26 -15.10
C GLY A 151 -5.31 6.77 -15.11
N ASN A 152 -4.86 7.48 -14.07
CA ASN A 152 -3.48 7.97 -13.99
C ASN A 152 -2.51 6.83 -13.71
N THR A 153 -1.28 6.98 -14.22
CA THR A 153 -0.22 6.00 -13.95
C THR A 153 0.20 6.06 -12.48
N MET A 154 0.00 4.95 -11.79
CA MET A 154 0.40 4.71 -10.39
C MET A 154 1.03 3.32 -10.27
N LYS A 155 1.83 3.12 -9.22
CA LYS A 155 2.41 1.82 -8.85
C LYS A 155 1.68 1.20 -7.66
N ILE A 156 2.00 -0.04 -7.33
CA ILE A 156 1.48 -0.75 -6.16
C ILE A 156 2.63 -1.02 -5.20
N ILE A 157 2.39 -0.78 -3.90
CA ILE A 157 3.27 -1.28 -2.84
C ILE A 157 2.82 -2.70 -2.48
N CYS A 158 3.74 -3.66 -2.58
CA CYS A 158 3.48 -5.06 -2.37
C CYS A 158 4.16 -5.57 -1.09
N VAL A 159 3.37 -6.21 -0.23
CA VAL A 159 3.76 -6.65 1.11
C VAL A 159 3.73 -8.17 1.19
N GLU A 160 4.78 -8.75 1.74
CA GLU A 160 4.88 -10.20 1.96
C GLU A 160 3.90 -10.65 3.06
N GLN A 161 3.22 -11.77 2.84
CA GLN A 161 2.17 -12.32 3.70
C GLN A 161 2.65 -13.37 4.70
#